data_AF-A0A1B8HS53-F1
#
_entry.id   AF-A0A1B8HS53-F1
#
_cell.length_a   1.000
_cell.length_b   1.000
_cell.length_c   1.000
_cell.angle_alpha   90.00
_cell.angle_beta   90.00
_cell.angle_gamma   90.00
#
_symmetry.space_group_name_H-M   'P 1'
#
loop_
_entity.id
_entity.type
_entity.pdbx_description
1 polymer ?
#
loop_
_entity_poly.entity_id
_entity_poly.type
_entity_poly.pdbx_seq_one_letter_code
_entity_poly.pdbx_strand_id
1 'polypeptide(L)'
;MRKYRCSVCAKPTPADRLTVNAGDSVNITIEKTKVTPSRTTVRIVNRVGKVTVIEDDIAAVIYRGKVYWIPIKELVPAGAPSGIVRALFGECECGSLPEGTADD
;
A
#
# COMPACT_ATOMS: atom_id res chain seq x y z
N MET A 1 0.21 13.73 -15.73
CA MET A 1 0.49 12.30 -15.42
C MET A 1 0.14 12.03 -13.96
N ARG A 2 -0.54 10.91 -13.65
CA ARG A 2 -0.77 10.50 -12.25
C ARG A 2 0.49 9.78 -11.76
N LYS A 3 1.20 10.34 -10.78
CA LYS A 3 2.54 9.93 -10.29
C LYS A 3 2.72 8.42 -9.99
N TYR A 4 1.64 7.70 -9.71
CA TYR A 4 1.65 6.29 -9.27
C TYR A 4 0.78 5.37 -10.14
N ARG A 5 0.51 5.77 -11.39
CA ARG A 5 -0.20 4.95 -12.36
C ARG A 5 0.57 4.89 -13.66
N CYS A 6 0.53 3.75 -14.30
CA CYS A 6 1.07 3.59 -15.64
C CYS A 6 0.31 4.48 -16.63
N SER A 7 1.02 5.14 -17.54
CA SER A 7 0.41 5.91 -18.63
C SER A 7 -0.24 5.03 -19.70
N VAL A 8 0.17 3.76 -19.82
CA VAL A 8 -0.30 2.81 -20.85
C VAL A 8 -1.56 2.08 -20.39
N CYS A 9 -1.50 1.35 -19.27
CA CYS A 9 -2.62 0.52 -18.79
C CYS A 9 -3.42 1.13 -17.63
N ALA A 10 -3.06 2.35 -17.18
CA ALA A 10 -3.68 3.06 -16.05
C ALA A 10 -3.66 2.33 -14.69
N LYS A 11 -3.04 1.15 -14.59
CA LYS A 11 -2.88 0.38 -13.35
C LYS A 11 -1.87 1.01 -12.39
N PRO A 12 -1.99 0.78 -11.07
CA PRO A 12 -1.00 1.17 -10.07
C PRO A 12 0.42 0.74 -10.42
N THR A 13 1.41 1.62 -10.22
CA THR A 13 2.83 1.25 -10.32
C THR A 13 3.20 0.27 -9.20
N PRO A 14 4.05 -0.75 -9.42
CA PRO A 14 4.38 -1.76 -8.41
C PRO A 14 4.77 -1.18 -7.05
N ALA A 15 4.30 -1.78 -5.96
CA ALA A 15 4.50 -1.27 -4.61
C ALA A 15 5.98 -1.26 -4.20
N ASP A 16 6.74 -2.27 -4.62
CA ASP A 16 8.17 -2.45 -4.31
C ASP A 16 9.06 -1.32 -4.83
N ARG A 17 8.54 -0.50 -5.75
CA ARG A 17 9.26 0.67 -6.30
C ARG A 17 8.97 1.95 -5.53
N LEU A 18 8.19 1.88 -4.47
CA LEU A 18 7.81 3.03 -3.66
C LEU A 18 8.72 3.09 -2.43
N THR A 19 9.53 4.13 -2.36
CA THR A 19 10.34 4.42 -1.17
C THR A 19 9.52 5.21 -0.17
N VAL A 20 9.66 4.87 1.11
CA VAL A 20 9.05 5.55 2.25
C VAL A 20 10.16 5.93 3.24
N ASN A 21 10.18 7.18 3.67
CA ASN A 21 11.14 7.69 4.63
C ASN A 21 10.45 8.18 5.92
N ALA A 22 11.23 8.37 6.98
CA ALA A 22 10.75 9.03 8.18
C ALA A 22 10.27 10.45 7.86
N GLY A 23 9.11 10.83 8.40
CA GLY A 23 8.43 12.10 8.11
C GLY A 23 7.37 12.01 7.01
N ASP A 24 7.37 10.97 6.18
CA ASP A 24 6.41 10.82 5.10
C ASP A 24 5.00 10.51 5.60
N SER A 25 4.01 10.94 4.81
CA SER A 25 2.61 10.51 5.00
C SER A 25 2.36 9.25 4.17
N VAL A 26 1.83 8.22 4.81
CA VAL A 26 1.63 6.89 4.21
C VAL A 26 0.21 6.39 4.45
N ASN A 27 -0.30 5.63 3.47
CA ASN A 27 -1.48 4.81 3.60
C ASN A 27 -1.16 3.59 4.49
N ILE A 28 -1.98 3.37 5.51
CA ILE A 28 -1.95 2.21 6.39
C ILE A 28 -3.29 1.47 6.34
N THR A 29 -3.22 0.15 6.32
CA THR A 29 -4.39 -0.72 6.42
C THR A 29 -4.53 -1.16 7.86
N ILE A 30 -5.67 -0.83 8.49
CA ILE A 30 -5.96 -1.23 9.86
C ILE A 30 -7.10 -2.23 9.82
N GLU A 31 -6.85 -3.42 10.34
CA GLU A 31 -7.90 -4.40 10.62
C GLU A 31 -8.51 -4.14 12.01
N LYS A 32 -9.84 -4.19 12.08
CA LYS A 32 -10.59 -4.16 13.34
C LYS A 32 -11.50 -5.35 13.41
N THR A 33 -11.20 -6.26 14.32
CA THR A 33 -11.98 -7.48 14.54
C THR A 33 -12.77 -7.36 15.83
N LYS A 34 -14.09 -7.56 15.73
CA LYS A 34 -15.02 -7.60 16.86
C LYS A 34 -15.66 -8.97 16.93
N VAL A 35 -15.38 -9.69 18.00
CA VAL A 35 -15.98 -11.00 18.30
C VAL A 35 -17.06 -10.82 19.36
N THR A 36 -18.23 -11.40 19.11
CA THR A 36 -19.37 -11.49 20.03
C THR A 36 -19.87 -12.93 20.05
N PRO A 37 -20.61 -13.37 21.09
CA PRO A 37 -21.04 -14.77 21.19
C PRO A 37 -21.80 -15.31 19.96
N SER A 38 -22.50 -14.45 19.23
CA SER A 38 -23.30 -14.82 18.05
C SER A 38 -22.69 -14.40 16.71
N ARG A 39 -21.61 -13.61 16.70
CA ARG A 39 -21.07 -13.04 15.45
C ARG A 39 -19.62 -12.58 15.58
N THR A 40 -18.86 -12.80 14.51
CA THR A 40 -17.58 -12.14 14.25
C THR A 40 -17.73 -11.09 13.15
N THR A 41 -17.21 -9.89 13.36
CA THR A 41 -17.17 -8.81 12.37
C THR A 41 -15.73 -8.36 12.16
N VAL A 42 -15.23 -8.49 10.94
CA VAL A 42 -13.93 -7.97 10.52
C VAL A 42 -14.15 -6.71 9.70
N ARG A 43 -13.49 -5.61 10.07
CA ARG A 43 -13.54 -4.35 9.34
C ARG A 43 -12.13 -3.93 8.96
N ILE A 44 -11.86 -3.89 7.67
CA ILE A 44 -10.60 -3.41 7.12
C ILE A 44 -10.79 -1.94 6.72
N VAL A 45 -9.91 -1.05 7.18
CA VAL A 45 -9.95 0.37 6.85
C VAL A 45 -8.60 0.89 6.38
N ASN A 46 -8.59 1.67 5.30
CA ASN A 46 -7.43 2.45 4.90
C ASN A 46 -7.43 3.81 5.60
N ARG A 47 -6.27 4.22 6.11
CA ARG A 47 -6.04 5.52 6.75
C ARG A 47 -4.73 6.11 6.29
N VAL A 48 -4.56 7.41 6.46
CA VAL A 48 -3.28 8.09 6.26
C VAL A 48 -2.67 8.38 7.62
N GLY A 49 -1.46 7.89 7.84
CA GLY A 49 -0.64 8.17 9.03
C GLY A 49 0.69 8.80 8.65
N LYS A 50 1.44 9.25 9.65
CA LYS A 50 2.77 9.83 9.46
C LYS A 50 3.85 8.89 10.00
N VAL A 51 4.86 8.60 9.19
CA VAL A 51 6.02 7.83 9.64
C VAL A 51 6.85 8.70 10.57
N THR A 52 7.22 8.15 11.72
CA THR A 52 7.99 8.87 12.74
C THR A 52 9.38 8.31 12.93
N VAL A 53 9.52 6.99 12.90
CA VAL A 53 10.80 6.30 12.98
C VAL A 53 10.76 5.09 12.06
N ILE A 54 11.94 4.69 11.57
CA ILE A 54 12.16 3.47 10.81
C ILE A 54 13.36 2.76 11.44
N GLU A 55 13.15 1.53 11.90
CA GLU A 55 14.15 0.68 12.55
C GLU A 55 13.97 -0.76 12.07
N ASP A 56 15.06 -1.41 11.64
CA ASP A 56 15.09 -2.84 11.27
C ASP A 56 13.91 -3.30 10.37
N ASP A 57 13.67 -2.60 9.26
CA ASP A 57 12.59 -2.85 8.30
C ASP A 57 11.14 -2.69 8.83
N ILE A 58 10.99 -2.09 10.02
CA ILE A 58 9.71 -1.76 10.62
C ILE A 58 9.62 -0.24 10.82
N ALA A 59 8.49 0.36 10.46
CA ALA A 59 8.24 1.77 10.70
C ALA A 59 7.20 2.00 11.79
N ALA A 60 7.43 3.00 12.63
CA ALA A 60 6.45 3.56 13.54
C ALA A 60 5.60 4.61 12.82
N VAL A 61 4.33 4.29 12.58
CA VAL A 61 3.36 5.19 11.95
C VAL A 61 2.38 5.73 12.99
N ILE A 62 2.30 7.05 13.14
CA ILE A 62 1.33 7.69 14.02
C ILE A 62 0.03 7.99 13.25
N TYR A 63 -1.08 7.53 13.81
CA TYR A 63 -2.42 7.89 13.37
C TYR A 63 -3.33 8.13 14.57
N ARG A 64 -3.90 9.35 14.66
CA ARG A 64 -4.78 9.79 15.78
C ARG A 64 -4.18 9.53 17.17
N GLY A 65 -2.90 9.84 17.34
CA GLY A 65 -2.19 9.68 18.61
C GLY A 65 -1.83 8.24 18.99
N LYS A 66 -2.12 7.26 18.12
CA LYS A 66 -1.70 5.86 18.29
C LYS A 66 -0.53 5.54 17.37
N VAL A 67 0.42 4.77 17.87
CA VAL A 67 1.56 4.25 17.11
C VAL A 67 1.19 2.87 16.56
N TYR A 68 1.45 2.67 15.27
CA TYR A 68 1.32 1.41 14.57
C TYR A 68 2.69 1.01 14.04
N TRP A 69 3.17 -0.17 14.43
CA TRP A 69 4.40 -0.74 13.91
C TRP A 69 4.08 -1.59 12.70
N ILE A 70 4.59 -1.20 11.53
CA ILE A 70 4.22 -1.79 10.25
C ILE A 70 5.51 -2.07 9.46
N PRO A 71 5.65 -3.26 8.85
CA PRO A 71 6.76 -3.54 7.94
C PRO A 71 6.83 -2.50 6.82
N ILE A 72 8.03 -2.00 6.49
CA ILE A 72 8.19 -0.95 5.47
C ILE A 72 7.59 -1.39 4.13
N LYS A 73 7.73 -2.67 3.76
CA LYS A 73 7.19 -3.26 2.53
C LYS A 73 5.66 -3.13 2.39
N GLU A 74 4.94 -2.94 3.49
CA GLU A 74 3.47 -2.77 3.48
C GLU A 74 3.06 -1.29 3.41
N LEU A 75 4.02 -0.37 3.59
CA LEU A 75 3.76 1.06 3.55
C LEU A 75 3.71 1.56 2.13
N VAL A 76 2.72 2.41 1.89
CA VAL A 76 2.52 3.03 0.58
C VAL A 76 2.39 4.53 0.79
N PRO A 77 3.11 5.40 0.05
CA PRO A 77 2.93 6.85 0.13
C PRO A 77 1.47 7.27 0.01
N ALA A 78 1.04 8.31 0.73
CA ALA A 78 -0.37 8.72 0.82
C ALA A 78 -1.01 9.04 -0.55
N GLY A 79 -0.22 9.52 -1.52
CA GLY A 79 -0.68 9.80 -2.88
C GLY A 79 -0.75 8.58 -3.81
N ALA A 80 -0.18 7.44 -3.40
CA ALA A 80 -0.17 6.22 -4.19
C ALA A 80 -1.40 5.35 -3.89
N PRO A 81 -1.86 4.52 -4.86
CA PRO A 81 -2.94 3.56 -4.64
C PRO A 81 -2.65 2.67 -3.44
N SER A 82 -3.57 2.62 -2.47
CA SER A 82 -3.40 1.82 -1.25
C SER A 82 -3.42 0.32 -1.53
N GLY A 83 -3.04 -0.49 -0.54
CA GLY A 83 -3.03 -1.96 -0.65
C GLY A 83 -4.37 -2.55 -1.11
N ILE A 84 -5.50 -2.04 -0.60
CA ILE A 84 -6.84 -2.48 -1.05
C ILE A 84 -7.09 -2.15 -2.53
N VAL A 85 -6.66 -0.96 -2.99
CA VAL A 85 -6.82 -0.57 -4.39
C VAL A 85 -5.96 -1.47 -5.29
N ARG A 86 -4.74 -1.80 -4.86
CA ARG A 86 -3.86 -2.72 -5.58
C ARG A 86 -4.43 -4.14 -5.64
N ALA A 87 -4.99 -4.63 -4.54
CA ALA A 87 -5.64 -5.94 -4.50
C ALA A 87 -6.85 -6.03 -5.45
N LEU A 88 -7.60 -4.92 -5.63
CA LEU A 88 -8.78 -4.89 -6.52
C LEU A 88 -8.43 -4.73 -8.00
N PHE A 89 -7.45 -3.87 -8.33
CA PHE A 89 -7.15 -3.50 -9.72
C PHE A 89 -5.89 -4.17 -10.28
N GLY A 90 -5.14 -4.90 -9.45
CA GLY A 90 -3.83 -5.41 -9.77
C GLY A 90 -2.77 -4.31 -9.89
N GLU A 91 -1.56 -4.71 -10.29
CA GLU A 91 -0.44 -3.81 -10.54
C GLU A 91 -0.08 -3.76 -12.03
N CYS A 92 0.71 -2.75 -12.41
CA CYS A 92 1.18 -2.59 -13.78
C CYS A 92 2.32 -3.57 -14.10
N GLU A 93 2.19 -4.26 -15.23
CA GLU A 93 3.17 -5.19 -15.79
C GLU A 93 3.69 -4.75 -17.16
N CYS A 94 3.40 -3.53 -17.62
CA CYS A 94 3.77 -3.06 -18.97
C CYS A 94 5.29 -2.99 -19.22
N GLY A 95 6.13 -3.07 -18.18
CA GLY A 95 7.59 -3.18 -18.31
C GLY A 95 8.12 -4.59 -18.07
N SER A 96 7.23 -5.57 -17.91
CA SER A 96 7.52 -6.98 -17.64
C SER A 96 7.22 -7.89 -18.82
N LEU A 97 6.67 -7.35 -19.91
CA LEU A 97 6.47 -8.09 -21.15
C LEU A 97 7.86 -8.39 -21.73
N PRO A 98 8.25 -9.67 -21.91
CA PRO A 98 9.39 -9.98 -22.75
C PRO A 98 9.07 -9.49 -24.17
N GLU A 99 10.01 -8.79 -24.79
CA GLU A 99 10.02 -8.65 -26.25
C GLU A 99 9.99 -10.07 -26.84
N GLY A 100 8.93 -10.40 -27.57
CA GLY A 100 8.89 -11.63 -28.37
C GLY A 100 7.68 -12.51 -28.14
N THR A 101 6.52 -12.11 -28.67
CA THR A 101 5.71 -13.03 -29.46
C THR A 101 5.46 -12.32 -30.78
N ALA A 102 6.37 -12.54 -31.73
CA ALA A 102 6.01 -12.46 -33.13
C ALA A 102 4.98 -13.57 -33.35
N ASP A 103 3.76 -13.19 -33.73
CA ASP A 103 2.80 -14.10 -34.34
C ASP A 103 3.40 -14.55 -35.70
N ASP A 104 3.64 -15.85 -35.84
CA ASP A 104 3.72 -16.56 -37.13
C ASP A 104 2.40 -17.33 -37.34
#